data_AF-A0A922ZGN2-F1
#
_entry.id   AF-A0A922ZGN2-F1
#
_cell.length_a   1.000
_cell.length_b   1.000
_cell.length_c   1.000
_cell.angle_alpha   90.00
_cell.angle_beta   90.00
_cell.angle_gamma   90.00
#
_symmetry.space_group_name_H-M   'P 1'
#
loop_
_entity.id
_entity.type
_entity.pdbx_description
1 polymer ?
#
loop_
_entity_poly.entity_id
_entity_poly.type
_entity_poly.pdbx_seq_one_letter_code
_entity_poly.pdbx_strand_id
1 'polypeptide(L)'
;MKNIFLFGLFFFISLNCFQITIKNPDGYPPTLRFSEERINKFNKLWTKFNNKYKFNNTKIKIDTLLLTPDLRTDHEINILPSLKDTITSEYALAVILKFIDEWKELFNVSSSELILVAQGEQNDLRGELYYFQFEKRFPYQLEVSDPSKGGKVNVQLSKLGVLHYFHSNCVPTLLFSSGDISINENQAKEIIIGKEISYGGWKSLIKKINISKDDIISTNLTMALVYRWSHPRDLKTRYVEYRKAWKISLNCWDVYVDAVTGEDLDYVISTCIY
;
A
#
# COMPACT_ATOMS: atom_id res chain seq x y z
N MET A 1 74.35 -12.65 31.86
CA MET A 1 73.23 -13.53 32.27
C MET A 1 71.96 -12.70 32.30
N LYS A 2 70.90 -13.23 31.66
CA LYS A 2 69.47 -12.85 31.70
C LYS A 2 69.03 -11.53 31.03
N ASN A 3 68.49 -11.72 29.82
CA ASN A 3 67.45 -10.92 29.16
C ASN A 3 66.18 -10.82 30.02
N ILE A 4 65.49 -9.68 30.00
CA ILE A 4 64.02 -9.62 30.03
C ILE A 4 63.59 -8.53 29.04
N PHE A 5 63.10 -8.98 27.87
CA PHE A 5 62.30 -8.21 26.93
C PHE A 5 60.89 -8.03 27.52
N LEU A 6 60.41 -6.80 27.64
CA LEU A 6 59.02 -6.50 27.97
C LEU A 6 58.22 -6.45 26.65
N PHE A 7 57.49 -7.51 26.35
CA PHE A 7 56.49 -7.51 25.27
C PHE A 7 55.21 -6.86 25.79
N GLY A 8 54.87 -5.68 25.26
CA GLY A 8 53.57 -5.05 25.46
C GLY A 8 52.48 -5.86 24.76
N LEU A 9 51.58 -6.42 25.57
CA LEU A 9 50.41 -7.17 25.11
C LEU A 9 49.38 -6.19 24.53
N PHE A 10 49.26 -6.11 23.21
CA PHE A 10 48.14 -5.45 22.54
C PHE A 10 46.89 -6.32 22.72
N PHE A 11 45.98 -5.88 23.60
CA PHE A 11 44.64 -6.43 23.71
C PHE A 11 43.84 -6.06 22.45
N PHE A 12 43.73 -6.98 21.50
CA PHE A 12 42.68 -6.93 20.48
C PHE A 12 41.35 -7.27 21.16
N ILE A 13 40.56 -6.25 21.49
CA ILE A 13 39.14 -6.44 21.75
C ILE A 13 38.49 -6.66 20.39
N SER A 14 38.36 -7.92 19.99
CA SER A 14 37.46 -8.29 18.89
C SER A 14 36.05 -7.95 19.34
N LEU A 15 35.48 -6.88 18.76
CA LEU A 15 34.04 -6.73 18.71
C LEU A 15 33.49 -7.96 17.99
N ASN A 16 32.95 -8.90 18.77
CA ASN A 16 31.95 -9.82 18.25
C ASN A 16 30.78 -8.96 17.79
N CYS A 17 30.79 -8.56 16.52
CA CYS A 17 29.56 -8.25 15.80
C CYS A 17 28.68 -9.49 15.91
N PHE A 18 27.80 -9.50 16.92
CA PHE A 18 26.62 -10.34 16.93
C PHE A 18 25.81 -9.97 15.69
N GLN A 19 26.13 -10.58 14.54
CA GLN A 19 25.17 -10.74 13.47
C GLN A 19 24.08 -11.64 14.07
N ILE A 20 23.02 -11.02 14.55
CA ILE A 20 21.79 -11.71 14.88
C ILE A 20 21.30 -12.30 13.55
N THR A 21 21.59 -13.57 13.30
CA THR A 21 21.00 -14.29 12.17
C THR A 21 19.55 -14.56 12.53
N ILE A 22 18.69 -13.58 12.27
CA ILE A 22 17.27 -13.72 12.44
C ILE A 22 16.79 -14.72 11.39
N LYS A 23 16.40 -15.91 11.84
CA LYS A 23 15.82 -16.93 10.98
C LYS A 23 14.41 -16.46 10.62
N ASN A 24 14.19 -16.08 9.35
CA ASN A 24 12.87 -15.70 8.87
C ASN A 24 11.88 -16.86 9.13
N PRO A 25 10.69 -16.60 9.71
CA PRO A 25 9.68 -17.63 9.84
C PRO A 25 9.23 -18.08 8.44
N ASP A 26 8.94 -19.37 8.28
CA ASP A 26 8.52 -19.93 6.99
C ASP A 26 7.29 -19.18 6.45
N GLY A 27 7.43 -18.60 5.24
CA GLY A 27 6.36 -17.86 4.57
C GLY A 27 6.29 -16.36 4.88
N TYR A 28 7.23 -15.79 5.65
CA TYR A 28 7.38 -14.35 5.84
C TYR A 28 8.43 -13.73 4.90
N PRO A 29 8.17 -12.55 4.30
CA PRO A 29 6.88 -11.86 4.28
C PRO A 29 5.88 -12.60 3.38
N PRO A 30 4.58 -12.59 3.71
CA PRO A 30 3.55 -12.89 2.73
C PRO A 30 3.67 -11.96 1.54
N THR A 31 3.65 -12.53 0.34
CA THR A 31 3.77 -11.76 -0.89
C THR A 31 2.55 -11.91 -1.78
N LEU A 32 2.05 -10.78 -2.28
CA LEU A 32 1.11 -10.76 -3.39
C LEU A 32 1.90 -10.73 -4.69
N ARG A 33 1.85 -11.84 -5.42
CA ARG A 33 2.49 -11.99 -6.73
C ARG A 33 1.43 -12.25 -7.79
N PHE A 34 1.76 -11.95 -9.02
CA PHE A 34 1.03 -12.48 -10.16
C PHE A 34 1.14 -14.01 -10.18
N SER A 35 0.04 -14.70 -10.47
CA SER A 35 0.00 -16.16 -10.64
C SER A 35 -1.11 -16.57 -11.60
N GLU A 36 -0.94 -17.72 -12.27
CA GLU A 36 -1.96 -18.25 -13.19
C GLU A 36 -3.29 -18.51 -12.49
N GLU A 37 -3.28 -19.00 -11.26
CA GLU A 37 -4.48 -19.20 -10.46
C GLU A 37 -5.28 -17.90 -10.27
N ARG A 38 -4.58 -16.79 -9.93
CA ARG A 38 -5.21 -15.49 -9.74
C ARG A 38 -5.80 -14.95 -11.05
N ILE A 39 -5.12 -15.14 -12.18
CA ILE A 39 -5.64 -14.79 -13.51
C ILE A 39 -6.90 -15.60 -13.81
N ASN A 40 -6.88 -16.91 -13.56
CA ASN A 40 -8.02 -17.78 -13.81
C ASN A 40 -9.23 -17.38 -12.95
N LYS A 41 -9.00 -17.03 -11.68
CA LYS A 41 -10.04 -16.47 -10.81
C LYS A 41 -10.58 -15.14 -11.35
N PHE A 42 -9.68 -14.22 -11.71
CA PHE A 42 -10.05 -12.94 -12.31
C PHE A 42 -10.91 -13.13 -13.58
N ASN A 43 -10.47 -13.96 -14.52
CA ASN A 43 -11.18 -14.20 -15.77
C ASN A 43 -12.60 -14.75 -15.56
N LYS A 44 -12.80 -15.63 -14.56
CA LYS A 44 -14.12 -16.14 -14.18
C LYS A 44 -15.03 -15.02 -13.65
N LEU A 45 -14.51 -14.21 -12.73
CA LEU A 45 -15.24 -13.08 -12.16
C LEU A 45 -15.56 -12.02 -13.23
N TRP A 46 -14.57 -11.71 -14.07
CA TRP A 46 -14.70 -10.78 -15.19
C TRP A 46 -15.74 -11.24 -16.21
N THR A 47 -15.76 -12.52 -16.56
CA THR A 47 -16.79 -13.09 -17.45
C THR A 47 -18.18 -12.94 -16.85
N LYS A 48 -18.35 -13.22 -15.55
CA LYS A 48 -19.63 -13.04 -14.85
C LYS A 48 -20.07 -11.56 -14.85
N PHE A 49 -19.14 -10.66 -14.55
CA PHE A 49 -19.35 -9.21 -14.57
C PHE A 49 -19.77 -8.73 -15.96
N ASN A 50 -19.02 -9.15 -16.99
CA ASN A 50 -19.29 -8.80 -18.36
C ASN A 50 -20.66 -9.31 -18.84
N ASN A 51 -21.04 -10.54 -18.48
CA ASN A 51 -22.34 -11.09 -18.86
C ASN A 51 -23.51 -10.32 -18.21
N LYS A 52 -23.32 -9.81 -16.97
CA LYS A 52 -24.36 -9.02 -16.28
C LYS A 52 -24.58 -7.67 -16.95
N TYR A 53 -23.49 -6.96 -17.27
CA TYR A 53 -23.55 -5.57 -17.76
C TYR A 53 -23.38 -5.43 -19.28
N LYS A 54 -23.11 -6.53 -19.99
CA LYS A 54 -22.99 -6.64 -21.45
C LYS A 54 -22.01 -5.63 -22.07
N PHE A 55 -20.74 -5.65 -21.67
CA PHE A 55 -19.73 -4.80 -22.33
C PHE A 55 -19.46 -5.28 -23.76
N ASN A 56 -19.63 -4.38 -24.72
CA ASN A 56 -19.27 -4.63 -26.11
C ASN A 56 -17.78 -4.30 -26.32
N ASN A 57 -16.92 -5.33 -26.30
CA ASN A 57 -15.55 -5.30 -26.85
C ASN A 57 -14.62 -4.14 -26.40
N THR A 58 -14.84 -3.57 -25.22
CA THR A 58 -13.97 -2.49 -24.72
C THR A 58 -12.67 -3.06 -24.15
N LYS A 59 -11.52 -2.56 -24.61
CA LYS A 59 -10.22 -2.86 -23.99
C LYS A 59 -10.18 -2.21 -22.61
N ILE A 60 -10.50 -2.97 -21.58
CA ILE A 60 -10.41 -2.51 -20.20
C ILE A 60 -8.97 -2.65 -19.72
N LYS A 61 -8.45 -1.58 -19.11
CA LYS A 61 -7.14 -1.60 -18.49
C LYS A 61 -7.25 -2.39 -17.18
N ILE A 62 -6.33 -3.32 -16.98
CA ILE A 62 -6.27 -4.16 -15.78
C ILE A 62 -4.94 -3.88 -15.09
N ASP A 63 -4.97 -3.66 -13.77
CA ASP A 63 -3.74 -3.66 -12.98
C ASP A 63 -3.20 -5.09 -12.93
N THR A 64 -2.01 -5.32 -13.46
CA THR A 64 -1.45 -6.67 -13.59
C THR A 64 -1.09 -7.32 -12.26
N LEU A 65 -0.89 -6.52 -11.20
CA LEU A 65 -0.55 -7.02 -9.88
C LEU A 65 -1.80 -7.25 -9.03
N LEU A 66 -2.72 -6.29 -9.00
CA LEU A 66 -3.96 -6.38 -8.22
C LEU A 66 -5.03 -7.20 -8.92
N LEU A 67 -4.95 -7.30 -10.25
CA LEU A 67 -5.97 -7.87 -11.12
C LEU A 67 -7.33 -7.21 -10.91
N THR A 68 -7.32 -5.88 -10.78
CA THR A 68 -8.54 -5.06 -10.74
C THR A 68 -8.72 -4.34 -12.07
N PRO A 69 -9.95 -4.28 -12.62
CA PRO A 69 -10.22 -3.51 -13.81
C PRO A 69 -10.37 -2.02 -13.48
N ASP A 70 -9.82 -1.15 -14.34
CA ASP A 70 -10.09 0.29 -14.34
C ASP A 70 -11.28 0.56 -15.26
N LEU A 71 -12.44 0.82 -14.66
CA LEU A 71 -13.69 1.04 -15.38
C LEU A 71 -13.84 2.53 -15.68
N ARG A 72 -13.19 2.98 -16.75
CA ARG A 72 -13.47 4.28 -17.40
C ARG A 72 -14.35 3.99 -18.59
N THR A 73 -15.65 4.11 -18.40
CA THR A 73 -16.61 3.65 -19.38
C THR A 73 -17.35 4.83 -20.00
N ASP A 74 -17.42 4.81 -21.33
CA ASP A 74 -18.39 5.61 -22.09
C ASP A 74 -19.73 4.85 -22.22
N HIS A 75 -19.79 3.62 -21.72
CA HIS A 75 -20.96 2.75 -21.72
C HIS A 75 -21.71 2.81 -20.40
N GLU A 76 -23.01 2.56 -20.49
CA GLU A 76 -23.94 2.64 -19.37
C GLU A 76 -23.87 1.39 -18.47
N ILE A 77 -22.92 1.34 -17.53
CA ILE A 77 -23.02 0.37 -16.43
C ILE A 77 -24.13 0.86 -15.51
N ASN A 78 -25.36 0.43 -15.79
CA ASN A 78 -26.48 0.75 -14.93
C ASN A 78 -26.44 -0.12 -13.67
N ILE A 79 -26.21 0.51 -12.52
CA ILE A 79 -26.19 -0.17 -11.22
C ILE A 79 -27.50 -0.03 -10.45
N LEU A 80 -28.49 0.66 -11.02
CA LEU A 80 -29.86 0.70 -10.53
C LEU A 80 -30.75 -0.35 -11.22
N PRO A 81 -31.75 -0.88 -10.50
CA PRO A 81 -32.75 -1.78 -11.09
C PRO A 81 -33.76 -1.06 -12.01
N SER A 82 -33.89 0.28 -11.94
CA SER A 82 -34.79 1.08 -12.78
C SER A 82 -34.17 2.44 -13.10
N LEU A 83 -34.26 2.89 -14.35
CA LEU A 83 -33.72 4.17 -14.85
C LEU A 83 -34.69 5.36 -14.70
N LYS A 84 -35.90 5.13 -14.18
CA LYS A 84 -36.99 6.11 -14.30
C LYS A 84 -36.90 7.28 -13.32
N ASP A 85 -36.16 7.13 -12.23
CA ASP A 85 -36.12 8.11 -11.14
C ASP A 85 -34.71 8.66 -10.95
N THR A 86 -34.59 9.98 -10.89
CA THR A 86 -33.35 10.64 -10.48
C THR A 86 -33.07 10.34 -9.01
N ILE A 87 -31.85 9.90 -8.71
CA ILE A 87 -31.44 9.53 -7.34
C ILE A 87 -30.85 10.70 -6.58
N THR A 88 -31.03 10.71 -5.26
CA THR A 88 -30.31 11.61 -4.35
C THR A 88 -28.89 11.14 -4.09
N SER A 89 -28.05 12.00 -3.51
CA SER A 89 -26.66 11.66 -3.19
C SER A 89 -26.55 10.54 -2.15
N GLU A 90 -27.44 10.52 -1.15
CA GLU A 90 -27.49 9.47 -0.13
C GLU A 90 -27.88 8.11 -0.71
N TYR A 91 -28.82 8.11 -1.67
CA TYR A 91 -29.22 6.88 -2.34
C TYR A 91 -28.14 6.39 -3.31
N ALA A 92 -27.47 7.32 -4.01
CA ALA A 92 -26.30 7.02 -4.82
C ALA A 92 -25.20 6.33 -4.01
N LEU A 93 -24.87 6.85 -2.82
CA LEU A 93 -23.89 6.23 -1.93
C LEU A 93 -24.30 4.79 -1.57
N ALA A 94 -25.54 4.57 -1.14
CA ALA A 94 -26.02 3.23 -0.79
C ALA A 94 -25.94 2.23 -1.95
N VAL A 95 -26.27 2.69 -3.17
CA VAL A 95 -26.20 1.89 -4.39
C VAL A 95 -24.75 1.53 -4.75
N ILE A 96 -23.82 2.48 -4.61
CA ILE A 96 -22.39 2.25 -4.84
C ILE A 96 -21.83 1.22 -3.84
N LEU A 97 -22.15 1.35 -2.55
CA LEU A 97 -21.68 0.40 -1.54
C LEU A 97 -22.22 -1.02 -1.81
N LYS A 98 -23.49 -1.13 -2.23
CA LYS A 98 -24.08 -2.42 -2.64
C LYS A 98 -23.38 -2.99 -3.89
N PHE A 99 -23.08 -2.15 -4.87
CA PHE A 99 -22.32 -2.56 -6.06
C PHE A 99 -20.93 -3.08 -5.69
N ILE A 100 -20.23 -2.38 -4.79
CA ILE A 100 -18.92 -2.80 -4.28
C ILE A 100 -19.01 -4.18 -3.61
N ASP A 101 -20.00 -4.42 -2.75
CA ASP A 101 -20.14 -5.70 -2.07
C ASP A 101 -20.49 -6.86 -3.01
N GLU A 102 -21.30 -6.61 -4.04
CA GLU A 102 -21.61 -7.61 -5.05
C GLU A 102 -20.34 -8.07 -5.81
N TRP A 103 -19.42 -7.15 -6.04
CA TRP A 103 -18.21 -7.36 -6.85
C TRP A 103 -16.91 -7.27 -6.05
N LYS A 104 -16.99 -7.45 -4.73
CA LYS A 104 -15.85 -7.24 -3.81
C LYS A 104 -14.60 -8.04 -4.15
N GLU A 105 -14.77 -9.26 -4.66
CA GLU A 105 -13.65 -10.11 -5.09
C GLU A 105 -12.99 -9.62 -6.39
N LEU A 106 -13.74 -8.95 -7.27
CA LEU A 106 -13.20 -8.37 -8.51
C LEU A 106 -12.40 -7.09 -8.23
N PHE A 107 -12.80 -6.34 -7.20
CA PHE A 107 -12.20 -5.04 -6.84
C PHE A 107 -11.32 -5.07 -5.58
N ASN A 108 -11.12 -6.25 -4.98
CA ASN A 108 -10.34 -6.49 -3.76
C ASN A 108 -10.77 -5.66 -2.53
N VAL A 109 -12.05 -5.30 -2.43
CA VAL A 109 -12.56 -4.41 -1.38
C VAL A 109 -14.03 -4.64 -1.06
N SER A 110 -14.36 -4.63 0.24
CA SER A 110 -15.72 -4.68 0.77
C SER A 110 -16.18 -3.30 1.23
N SER A 111 -17.49 -3.01 1.19
CA SER A 111 -18.05 -1.74 1.67
C SER A 111 -17.75 -1.50 3.15
N SER A 112 -17.74 -2.57 3.96
CA SER A 112 -17.40 -2.55 5.39
C SER A 112 -15.97 -2.12 5.68
N GLU A 113 -15.07 -2.25 4.70
CA GLU A 113 -13.69 -1.84 4.80
C GLU A 113 -13.49 -0.40 4.34
N LEU A 114 -14.52 0.34 3.90
CA LEU A 114 -14.35 1.67 3.31
C LEU A 114 -14.69 2.82 4.27
N ILE A 115 -13.86 3.86 4.23
CA ILE A 115 -14.15 5.19 4.78
C ILE A 115 -14.45 6.11 3.62
N LEU A 116 -15.57 6.81 3.65
CA LEU A 116 -15.81 7.92 2.73
C LEU A 116 -14.91 9.10 3.12
N VAL A 117 -14.04 9.53 2.21
CA VAL A 117 -13.12 10.66 2.44
C VAL A 117 -13.50 11.91 1.65
N ALA A 118 -14.23 11.76 0.55
CA ALA A 118 -14.80 12.88 -0.18
C ALA A 118 -16.06 12.48 -0.93
N GLN A 119 -17.02 13.41 -1.00
CA GLN A 119 -18.27 13.30 -1.75
C GLN A 119 -18.65 14.67 -2.29
N GLY A 120 -19.28 14.70 -3.47
CA GLY A 120 -19.89 15.91 -4.00
C GLY A 120 -20.55 15.71 -5.35
N GLU A 121 -20.99 16.83 -5.93
CA GLU A 121 -21.63 16.90 -7.24
C GLU A 121 -20.74 17.65 -8.22
N GLN A 122 -20.66 17.15 -9.46
CA GLN A 122 -19.95 17.77 -10.55
C GLN A 122 -20.81 17.73 -11.81
N ASN A 123 -20.84 18.85 -12.54
CA ASN A 123 -21.40 18.88 -13.88
C ASN A 123 -20.27 18.77 -14.89
N ASP A 124 -20.36 17.78 -15.78
CA ASP A 124 -19.45 17.64 -16.91
C ASP A 124 -20.23 17.40 -18.22
N LEU A 125 -19.52 17.07 -19.30
CA LEU A 125 -20.13 16.78 -20.60
C LEU A 125 -21.09 15.58 -20.59
N ARG A 126 -21.07 14.76 -19.53
CA ARG A 126 -21.90 13.57 -19.32
C ARG A 126 -23.11 13.87 -18.43
N GLY A 127 -23.24 15.11 -17.93
CA GLY A 127 -24.35 15.58 -17.13
C GLY A 127 -23.97 15.80 -15.66
N GLU A 128 -24.98 15.75 -14.79
CA GLU A 128 -24.78 15.89 -13.34
C GLU A 128 -24.34 14.54 -12.74
N LEU A 129 -23.15 14.52 -12.16
CA LEU A 129 -22.50 13.35 -11.60
C LEU A 129 -22.29 13.53 -10.10
N TYR A 130 -22.51 12.44 -9.36
CA TYR A 130 -21.99 12.26 -8.02
C TYR A 130 -20.58 11.68 -8.09
N TYR A 131 -19.65 12.25 -7.33
CA TYR A 131 -18.34 11.65 -7.10
C TYR A 131 -18.22 11.16 -5.66
N PHE A 132 -17.56 10.02 -5.49
CA PHE A 132 -17.23 9.46 -4.18
C PHE A 132 -15.79 8.98 -4.19
N GLN A 133 -15.04 9.36 -3.17
CA GLN A 133 -13.71 8.84 -2.91
C GLN A 133 -13.72 8.14 -1.55
N PHE A 134 -13.26 6.89 -1.55
CA PHE A 134 -13.13 6.08 -0.35
C PHE A 134 -11.68 5.68 -0.10
N GLU A 135 -11.37 5.46 1.17
CA GLU A 135 -10.14 4.83 1.62
C GLU A 135 -10.44 3.51 2.34
N LYS A 136 -9.68 2.47 2.01
CA LYS A 136 -9.80 1.15 2.61
C LYS A 136 -9.14 1.17 4.00
N ARG A 137 -9.96 0.96 5.03
CA ARG A 137 -9.53 0.52 6.36
C ARG A 137 -8.92 -0.85 6.25
N PHE A 138 -7.66 -0.93 6.64
CA PHE A 138 -7.02 -2.18 6.95
C PHE A 138 -7.18 -2.42 8.47
N PRO A 139 -7.25 -3.69 8.92
CA PRO A 139 -7.28 -4.01 10.35
C PRO A 139 -5.97 -3.64 11.08
N TYR A 140 -5.00 -3.14 10.33
CA TYR A 140 -3.73 -2.61 10.76
C TYR A 140 -3.52 -1.27 10.04
N GLN A 141 -2.79 -0.33 10.65
CA GLN A 141 -2.35 0.84 9.89
C GLN A 141 -1.52 0.33 8.72
N LEU A 142 -1.91 0.74 7.52
CA LEU A 142 -1.23 0.36 6.30
C LEU A 142 -0.64 1.63 5.71
N GLU A 143 0.68 1.75 5.77
CA GLU A 143 1.35 2.84 5.08
C GLU A 143 1.97 2.31 3.80
N VAL A 144 1.47 2.87 2.71
CA VAL A 144 1.95 2.62 1.37
C VAL A 144 3.05 3.63 1.14
N SER A 145 4.26 3.19 0.78
CA SER A 145 5.36 4.12 0.51
C SER A 145 5.10 5.10 -0.64
N ASP A 146 4.01 4.88 -1.37
CA ASP A 146 3.41 5.85 -2.27
C ASP A 146 1.90 6.00 -1.94
N PRO A 147 1.47 7.13 -1.33
CA PRO A 147 0.08 7.44 -0.99
C PRO A 147 -0.88 7.45 -2.20
N SER A 148 -0.34 7.47 -3.43
CA SER A 148 -1.11 7.35 -4.66
C SER A 148 -1.37 5.89 -5.08
N LYS A 149 -0.73 4.90 -4.43
CA LYS A 149 -0.66 3.50 -4.93
C LYS A 149 -1.36 2.43 -4.10
N GLY A 150 -2.10 2.75 -3.04
CA GLY A 150 -2.89 1.72 -2.37
C GLY A 150 -4.09 2.24 -1.59
N GLY A 151 -5.15 1.43 -1.60
CA GLY A 151 -6.26 1.57 -0.66
C GLY A 151 -7.30 2.63 -1.01
N LYS A 152 -7.37 3.13 -2.24
CA LYS A 152 -8.37 4.11 -2.68
C LYS A 152 -9.36 3.49 -3.65
N VAL A 153 -10.63 3.87 -3.47
CA VAL A 153 -11.71 3.60 -4.43
C VAL A 153 -12.28 4.94 -4.88
N ASN A 154 -12.33 5.17 -6.18
CA ASN A 154 -12.91 6.38 -6.76
C ASN A 154 -14.08 5.98 -7.65
N VAL A 155 -15.19 6.70 -7.50
CA VAL A 155 -16.46 6.39 -8.17
C VAL A 155 -17.06 7.67 -8.74
N GLN A 156 -17.57 7.62 -9.97
CA GLN A 156 -18.46 8.63 -10.54
C GLN A 156 -19.73 7.98 -11.07
N LEU A 157 -20.87 8.49 -10.62
CA LEU A 157 -22.21 7.96 -10.89
C LEU A 157 -23.14 9.08 -11.35
N SER A 158 -23.90 8.89 -12.42
CA SER A 158 -24.91 9.86 -12.82
C SER A 158 -26.14 9.85 -11.90
N LYS A 159 -26.97 10.90 -11.96
CA LYS A 159 -28.27 10.94 -11.27
C LYS A 159 -29.25 9.86 -11.74
N LEU A 160 -28.97 9.16 -12.84
CA LEU A 160 -29.77 8.02 -13.33
C LEU A 160 -29.18 6.67 -12.93
N GLY A 161 -28.14 6.63 -12.10
CA GLY A 161 -27.52 5.39 -11.64
C GLY A 161 -26.59 4.73 -12.66
N VAL A 162 -26.09 5.49 -13.62
CA VAL A 162 -25.11 5.02 -14.60
C VAL A 162 -23.70 5.28 -14.07
N LEU A 163 -22.94 4.20 -13.88
CA LEU A 163 -21.56 4.25 -13.41
C LEU A 163 -20.63 4.61 -14.58
N HIS A 164 -20.04 5.81 -14.52
CA HIS A 164 -19.11 6.32 -15.54
C HIS A 164 -17.66 6.02 -15.22
N TYR A 165 -17.32 6.02 -13.93
CA TYR A 165 -15.98 5.76 -13.45
C TYR A 165 -16.01 4.89 -12.21
N PHE A 166 -15.21 3.82 -12.22
CA PHE A 166 -14.87 3.06 -11.04
C PHE A 166 -13.42 2.62 -11.12
N HIS A 167 -12.63 3.04 -10.14
CA HIS A 167 -11.23 2.64 -10.01
C HIS A 167 -10.93 2.23 -8.59
N SER A 168 -10.36 1.03 -8.42
CA SER A 168 -9.85 0.53 -7.15
C SER A 168 -8.37 0.14 -7.30
N ASN A 169 -7.53 0.72 -6.44
CA ASN A 169 -6.15 0.27 -6.23
C ASN A 169 -6.00 -0.42 -4.86
N CYS A 170 -7.09 -0.94 -4.29
CA CYS A 170 -7.08 -1.66 -3.03
C CYS A 170 -6.30 -2.97 -3.18
N VAL A 171 -5.31 -3.16 -2.32
CA VAL A 171 -4.68 -4.48 -2.17
C VAL A 171 -5.61 -5.40 -1.38
N PRO A 172 -5.65 -6.71 -1.69
CA PRO A 172 -6.40 -7.68 -0.90
C PRO A 172 -5.84 -7.76 0.52
N THR A 173 -6.73 -7.92 1.50
CA THR A 173 -6.32 -8.14 2.89
C THR A 173 -5.80 -9.57 3.01
N LEU A 174 -4.51 -9.76 3.24
CA LEU A 174 -3.94 -11.09 3.50
C LEU A 174 -4.02 -11.40 5.00
N LEU A 175 -4.47 -12.61 5.32
CA LEU A 175 -4.37 -13.15 6.67
C LEU A 175 -2.90 -13.40 6.97
N PHE A 176 -2.38 -12.67 7.95
CA PHE A 176 -1.02 -12.80 8.42
C PHE A 176 -0.98 -13.86 9.51
N SER A 177 -0.15 -14.90 9.37
CA SER A 177 0.30 -15.62 10.57
C SER A 177 1.10 -14.62 11.38
N SER A 178 0.79 -14.44 12.67
CA SER A 178 1.50 -13.51 13.53
C SER A 178 2.97 -13.92 13.63
N GLY A 179 3.79 -13.49 12.69
CA GLY A 179 5.23 -13.55 12.84
C GLY A 179 5.55 -12.84 14.15
N ASP A 180 6.24 -13.56 15.03
CA ASP A 180 6.67 -13.01 16.31
C ASP A 180 7.55 -11.80 16.02
N ILE A 181 7.25 -10.70 16.71
CA ILE A 181 8.08 -9.50 16.66
C ILE A 181 9.44 -9.91 17.22
N SER A 182 10.44 -9.95 16.35
CA SER A 182 11.80 -10.38 16.72
C SER A 182 12.71 -9.18 17.00
N ILE A 183 12.38 -8.02 16.42
CA ILE A 183 13.02 -6.74 16.66
C ILE A 183 12.09 -5.89 17.52
N ASN A 184 12.55 -5.50 18.71
CA ASN A 184 11.82 -4.56 19.55
C ASN A 184 12.01 -3.10 19.09
N GLU A 185 11.22 -2.19 19.66
CA GLU A 185 11.22 -0.78 19.30
C GLU A 185 12.61 -0.11 19.40
N ASN A 186 13.38 -0.42 20.45
CA ASN A 186 14.71 0.17 20.66
C ASN A 186 15.72 -0.32 19.61
N GLN A 187 15.70 -1.61 19.30
CA GLN A 187 16.54 -2.18 18.24
C GLN A 187 16.21 -1.57 16.87
N ALA A 188 14.93 -1.34 16.57
CA ALA A 188 14.52 -0.67 15.34
C ALA A 188 15.07 0.76 15.24
N LYS A 189 15.04 1.53 16.33
CA LYS A 189 15.65 2.87 16.38
C LYS A 189 17.15 2.80 16.16
N GLU A 190 17.85 1.86 16.80
CA GLU A 190 19.29 1.66 16.63
C GLU A 190 19.68 1.34 15.19
N ILE A 191 18.84 0.63 14.44
CA ILE A 191 19.08 0.31 13.02
C ILE A 191 19.12 1.56 12.13
N ILE A 192 18.35 2.61 12.46
CA ILE A 192 18.27 3.82 11.62
C ILE A 192 19.21 4.94 12.10
N ILE A 193 19.58 4.96 13.37
CA ILE A 193 20.48 5.99 13.91
C ILE A 193 21.83 5.92 13.21
N GLY A 194 22.32 7.08 12.76
CA GLY A 194 23.56 7.22 12.00
C GLY A 194 23.41 7.00 10.49
N LYS A 195 22.22 6.62 10.00
CA LYS A 195 21.97 6.56 8.55
C LYS A 195 21.82 7.95 7.96
N GLU A 196 22.24 8.09 6.70
CA GLU A 196 22.18 9.32 5.95
C GLU A 196 20.95 9.32 5.03
N ILE A 197 20.04 10.28 5.22
CA ILE A 197 18.92 10.53 4.30
C ILE A 197 19.26 11.73 3.41
N SER A 198 19.02 11.58 2.12
CA SER A 198 19.23 12.65 1.13
C SER A 198 17.89 13.21 0.65
N TYR A 199 17.75 14.55 0.61
CA TYR A 199 16.57 15.20 0.03
C TYR A 199 16.94 16.38 -0.87
N GLY A 200 16.14 16.59 -1.91
CA GLY A 200 16.33 17.68 -2.87
C GLY A 200 15.79 19.00 -2.31
N GLY A 201 16.68 19.98 -2.10
CA GLY A 201 16.27 21.36 -1.83
C GLY A 201 15.84 22.10 -3.11
N TRP A 202 15.06 23.17 -2.96
CA TRP A 202 14.58 24.06 -4.05
C TRP A 202 15.69 24.61 -4.98
N LYS A 203 16.97 24.49 -4.61
CA LYS A 203 18.14 24.93 -5.39
C LYS A 203 19.00 23.78 -5.92
N SER A 204 18.44 22.59 -6.14
CA SER A 204 19.17 21.39 -6.63
C SER A 204 20.33 20.89 -5.76
N LEU A 205 20.50 21.45 -4.56
CA LEU A 205 21.43 20.95 -3.56
C LEU A 205 20.77 19.77 -2.84
N ILE A 206 21.33 18.57 -3.05
CA ILE A 206 21.01 17.40 -2.25
C ILE A 206 21.57 17.67 -0.85
N LYS A 207 20.68 17.83 0.13
CA LYS A 207 21.06 17.90 1.53
C LYS A 207 21.06 16.50 2.11
N LYS A 208 22.14 16.16 2.81
CA LYS A 208 22.33 14.92 3.54
C LYS A 208 22.14 15.21 5.02
N ILE A 209 21.23 14.49 5.67
CA ILE A 209 21.01 14.56 7.11
C ILE A 209 21.34 13.19 7.68
N ASN A 210 22.17 13.15 8.71
CA ASN A 210 22.36 11.94 9.51
C ASN A 210 21.29 11.89 10.57
N ILE A 211 20.56 10.77 10.63
CA ILE A 211 19.52 10.55 11.62
C ILE A 211 20.17 10.41 13.00
N SER A 212 19.85 11.31 13.91
CA SER A 212 20.22 11.24 15.31
C SER A 212 19.05 10.74 16.16
N LYS A 213 19.31 10.46 17.44
CA LYS A 213 18.26 10.09 18.41
C LYS A 213 17.24 11.22 18.59
N ASP A 214 17.71 12.46 18.54
CA ASP A 214 16.89 13.65 18.79
C ASP A 214 15.95 13.96 17.62
N ASP A 215 16.19 13.37 16.45
CA ASP A 215 15.33 13.52 15.27
C ASP A 215 14.06 12.63 15.35
N ILE A 216 14.01 11.66 16.27
CA ILE A 216 12.91 10.70 16.38
C ILE A 216 11.76 11.31 17.18
N ILE A 217 10.62 11.54 16.52
CA ILE A 217 9.41 12.11 17.11
C ILE A 217 8.52 11.01 17.71
N SER A 218 8.32 9.91 16.98
CA SER A 218 7.48 8.79 17.44
C SER A 218 7.90 7.48 16.82
N THR A 219 7.47 6.37 17.45
CA THR A 219 7.65 5.03 16.88
C THR A 219 6.40 4.22 17.14
N ASN A 220 5.84 3.62 16.09
CA ASN A 220 4.63 2.81 16.19
C ASN A 220 4.77 1.53 15.38
N LEU A 221 4.22 0.43 15.90
CA LEU A 221 4.14 -0.82 15.15
C LEU A 221 2.99 -0.75 14.14
N THR A 222 3.29 -1.02 12.88
CA THR A 222 2.37 -0.91 11.76
C THR A 222 2.54 -2.06 10.77
N MET A 223 1.73 -2.09 9.71
CA MET A 223 1.97 -2.91 8.54
C MET A 223 2.39 -2.02 7.37
N ALA A 224 3.49 -2.38 6.72
CA ALA A 224 3.98 -1.71 5.52
C ALA A 224 3.69 -2.59 4.28
N LEU A 225 3.24 -1.95 3.21
CA LEU A 225 3.28 -2.56 1.88
C LEU A 225 4.56 -2.16 1.18
N VAL A 226 5.43 -3.13 0.91
CA VAL A 226 6.67 -2.88 0.18
C VAL A 226 6.51 -3.38 -1.25
N TYR A 227 6.51 -2.45 -2.21
CA TYR A 227 6.51 -2.82 -3.63
C TYR A 227 7.93 -3.16 -4.06
N ARG A 228 8.10 -4.35 -4.60
CA ARG A 228 9.37 -4.86 -5.12
C ARG A 228 9.22 -5.25 -6.58
N TRP A 229 10.36 -5.35 -7.27
CA TRP A 229 10.46 -5.86 -8.64
C TRP A 229 11.54 -6.92 -8.68
N SER A 230 11.25 -8.09 -9.25
CA SER A 230 12.31 -9.06 -9.52
C SER A 230 13.18 -8.63 -10.70
N HIS A 231 12.64 -7.80 -11.61
CA HIS A 231 13.38 -7.20 -12.71
C HIS A 231 12.90 -5.76 -12.97
N PRO A 232 13.77 -4.74 -12.93
CA PRO A 232 13.37 -3.32 -12.96
C PRO A 232 12.70 -2.85 -14.26
N ARG A 233 12.75 -3.67 -15.32
CA ARG A 233 12.14 -3.38 -16.63
C ARG A 233 10.88 -4.19 -16.94
N ASP A 234 10.51 -5.15 -16.09
CA ASP A 234 9.35 -6.01 -16.35
C ASP A 234 8.24 -5.77 -15.32
N LEU A 235 7.17 -5.12 -15.78
CA LEU A 235 5.98 -4.83 -14.98
C LEU A 235 5.28 -6.11 -14.47
N LYS A 236 5.48 -7.27 -15.12
CA LYS A 236 4.93 -8.56 -14.68
C LYS A 236 5.71 -9.16 -13.49
N THR A 237 6.91 -8.64 -13.21
CA THR A 237 7.74 -9.08 -12.07
C THR A 237 7.54 -8.24 -10.81
N ARG A 238 6.62 -7.26 -10.84
CA ARG A 238 6.25 -6.49 -9.66
C ARG A 238 5.52 -7.41 -8.67
N TYR A 239 5.81 -7.24 -7.39
CA TYR A 239 5.09 -7.88 -6.30
C TYR A 239 4.98 -6.96 -5.10
N VAL A 240 4.07 -7.29 -4.19
CA VAL A 240 3.90 -6.58 -2.92
C VAL A 240 4.27 -7.52 -1.79
N GLU A 241 5.09 -7.06 -0.87
CA GLU A 241 5.36 -7.73 0.39
C GLU A 241 4.54 -7.07 1.49
N TYR A 242 3.93 -7.88 2.35
CA TYR A 242 3.23 -7.43 3.54
C TYR A 242 4.21 -7.61 4.69
N ARG A 243 4.65 -6.51 5.29
CA ARG A 243 5.71 -6.50 6.28
C ARG A 243 5.18 -5.92 7.58
N LYS A 244 5.40 -6.59 8.70
CA LYS A 244 5.17 -5.98 10.00
C LYS A 244 6.36 -5.06 10.24
N ALA A 245 6.12 -3.77 10.48
CA ALA A 245 7.18 -2.78 10.51
C ALA A 245 7.05 -1.83 11.70
N TRP A 246 8.18 -1.41 12.24
CA TRP A 246 8.27 -0.21 13.06
C TRP A 246 8.29 1.00 12.13
N LYS A 247 7.24 1.82 12.20
CA LYS A 247 7.22 3.16 11.63
C LYS A 247 7.90 4.09 12.61
N ILE A 248 9.01 4.68 12.22
CA ILE A 248 9.76 5.66 13.00
C ILE A 248 9.58 7.02 12.33
N SER A 249 8.81 7.89 12.96
CA SER A 249 8.50 9.22 12.43
C SER A 249 9.59 10.19 12.86
N LEU A 250 10.19 10.85 11.88
CA LEU A 250 11.10 11.98 11.99
C LEU A 250 10.37 13.26 11.57
N ASN A 251 11.05 14.42 11.60
CA ASN A 251 10.40 15.70 11.27
C ASN A 251 9.68 15.71 9.91
N CYS A 252 10.36 15.32 8.83
CA CYS A 252 9.80 15.34 7.47
C CYS A 252 9.81 13.94 6.81
N TRP A 253 10.07 12.89 7.57
CA TRP A 253 10.27 11.55 7.06
C TRP A 253 9.67 10.50 7.97
N ASP A 254 9.07 9.48 7.37
CA ASP A 254 8.72 8.25 8.04
C ASP A 254 9.65 7.14 7.53
N VAL A 255 10.33 6.47 8.47
CA VAL A 255 11.25 5.37 8.18
C VAL A 255 10.62 4.06 8.62
N TYR A 256 10.74 3.02 7.80
CA TYR A 256 10.15 1.72 8.06
C TYR A 256 11.23 0.67 8.26
N VAL A 257 11.22 0.02 9.42
CA VAL A 257 12.11 -1.11 9.73
C VAL A 257 11.27 -2.35 9.94
N ASP A 258 11.62 -3.45 9.29
CA ASP A 258 10.95 -4.74 9.47
C ASP A 258 11.05 -5.20 10.93
N ALA A 259 9.91 -5.39 11.58
CA ALA A 259 9.81 -5.78 12.98
C ALA A 259 10.15 -7.27 13.22
N VAL A 260 10.26 -8.06 12.15
CA VAL A 260 10.71 -9.44 12.17
C VAL A 260 12.18 -9.49 11.81
N THR A 261 12.61 -8.95 10.67
CA THR A 261 13.98 -9.17 10.14
C THR A 261 14.98 -8.07 10.49
N GLY A 262 14.53 -6.91 10.95
CA GLY A 262 15.37 -5.72 11.11
C GLY A 262 15.83 -5.10 9.79
N GLU A 263 15.28 -5.57 8.66
CA GLU A 263 15.54 -5.00 7.34
C GLU A 263 15.06 -3.55 7.28
N ASP A 264 15.89 -2.69 6.70
CA ASP A 264 15.50 -1.32 6.35
C ASP A 264 14.63 -1.35 5.09
N LEU A 265 13.36 -0.96 5.23
CA LEU A 265 12.36 -1.17 4.20
C LEU A 265 12.23 0.03 3.25
N ASP A 266 11.93 1.22 3.81
CA ASP A 266 11.62 2.41 3.00
C ASP A 266 11.70 3.72 3.81
N TYR A 267 11.81 4.83 3.08
CA TYR A 267 11.85 6.20 3.59
C TYR A 267 10.83 7.06 2.84
N VAL A 268 9.80 7.52 3.53
CA VAL A 268 8.68 8.25 2.92
C VAL A 268 8.69 9.68 3.42
N ILE A 269 8.60 10.66 2.52
CA ILE A 269 8.45 12.07 2.92
C ILE A 269 7.09 12.23 3.60
N SER A 270 7.09 12.75 4.82
CA SER A 270 5.90 13.09 5.59
C SER A 270 5.76 14.60 5.74
N THR A 271 4.60 15.05 6.22
CA THR A 271 4.36 16.47 6.49
C THR A 271 5.32 16.98 7.56
N CYS A 272 6.16 17.96 7.24
CA CYS A 272 7.09 18.56 8.20
C CYS A 272 6.33 19.20 9.37
N ILE A 273 6.77 18.91 10.60
CA ILE A 273 6.25 19.53 11.83
C ILE A 273 7.24 20.64 12.22
N TYR A 274 6.83 21.89 11.97
CA TYR A 274 7.60 23.08 12.34
C TYR A 274 7.21 23.63 13.70
#